data_AF-A0A9J9FS34-F1
#
_entry.id   AF-A0A9J9FS34-F1
#
_cell.length_a   1.000
_cell.length_b   1.000
_cell.length_c   1.000
_cell.angle_alpha   90.00
_cell.angle_beta   90.00
_cell.angle_gamma   90.00
#
_symmetry.space_group_name_H-M   'P 1'
#
loop_
_entity.id
_entity.type
_entity.pdbx_description
1 polymer ?
#
loop_
_entity_poly.entity_id
_entity_poly.type
_entity_poly.pdbx_seq_one_letter_code
_entity_poly.pdbx_strand_id
1 'polypeptide(L)'
;MPTLPLYRFLFATLALAFAAGCTTLLEQSAPTTAGNAAWDAQLERWPPVDALLLGEQHDAAAHQQWQRHTVQWLAARQRLAALVLEMAPEGAGTDGLPPDADAAQVRAALQWDEQAWPWDRYAPVVMAAVAAGVPVRGGNLPRSQMPQAMRDAALDTHLPPAALARQRTAIEEGHCGLVPAQRLMPMVRIQLARDARMARAVQAAHRPGRTVLLVAGFGHVQRSLGVPTWLPSDFTSKVAIAQAGQARPAIESEADYIHRTPALTPHDPCAELRERWPGPPPAP
;
A
#
# COMPACT_ATOMS: atom_id res chain seq x y z
N MET A 1 -66.11 15.55 -14.70
CA MET A 1 -66.76 15.44 -16.03
C MET A 1 -67.07 16.87 -16.47
N PRO A 2 -66.58 17.35 -17.62
CA PRO A 2 -66.86 16.75 -18.93
C PRO A 2 -65.64 16.57 -19.89
N THR A 3 -65.74 15.48 -20.66
CA THR A 3 -65.39 15.21 -22.08
C THR A 3 -64.18 15.85 -22.79
N LEU A 4 -63.32 14.96 -23.33
CA LEU A 4 -62.34 15.15 -24.42
C LEU A 4 -62.97 15.61 -25.75
N PRO A 5 -62.13 16.02 -26.74
CA PRO A 5 -62.06 15.17 -27.94
C PRO A 5 -60.64 14.83 -28.42
N LEU A 6 -60.58 13.63 -29.00
CA LEU A 6 -59.52 13.02 -29.81
C LEU A 6 -59.16 13.89 -31.04
N TYR A 7 -57.89 13.88 -31.44
CA TYR A 7 -57.53 13.90 -32.86
C TYR A 7 -56.41 12.88 -33.15
N ARG A 8 -56.72 12.00 -34.10
CA ARG A 8 -55.85 10.99 -34.73
C ARG A 8 -55.42 11.52 -36.10
N PHE A 9 -54.14 11.37 -36.46
CA PHE A 9 -53.62 11.14 -37.82
C PHE A 9 -52.22 10.49 -37.63
N LEU A 10 -52.04 9.19 -37.81
CA LEU A 10 -51.89 8.38 -39.04
C LEU A 10 -50.57 8.65 -39.82
N PHE A 11 -49.63 7.71 -39.59
CA PHE A 11 -48.59 7.13 -40.46
C PHE A 11 -47.81 7.97 -41.48
N ALA A 12 -46.48 7.98 -41.33
CA ALA A 12 -45.56 7.73 -42.44
C ALA A 12 -44.30 6.99 -41.92
N THR A 13 -44.14 5.77 -42.38
CA THR A 13 -43.00 4.87 -42.20
C THR A 13 -41.78 5.37 -42.96
N LEU A 14 -40.60 5.40 -42.32
CA LEU A 14 -39.33 5.32 -43.02
C LEU A 14 -38.49 4.20 -42.41
N ALA A 15 -38.36 3.13 -43.18
CA ALA A 15 -37.45 2.03 -42.91
C ALA A 15 -36.03 2.48 -43.25
N LEU A 16 -35.13 2.40 -42.27
CA LEU A 16 -33.69 2.29 -42.52
C LEU A 16 -33.18 1.03 -41.84
N ALA A 17 -32.91 0.02 -42.64
CA ALA A 17 -32.06 -1.10 -42.27
C ALA A 17 -30.60 -0.64 -42.37
N PHE A 18 -29.80 -0.77 -41.31
CA PHE A 18 -28.35 -0.91 -41.43
C PHE A 18 -27.77 -1.72 -40.27
N ALA A 19 -27.18 -2.85 -40.65
CA ALA A 19 -26.08 -3.60 -40.06
C ALA A 19 -26.04 -3.79 -38.54
N ALA A 20 -26.22 -5.05 -38.14
CA ALA A 20 -25.69 -5.61 -36.90
C ALA A 20 -24.16 -5.43 -36.86
N GLY A 21 -23.71 -4.35 -36.22
CA GLY A 21 -22.35 -4.24 -35.75
C GLY A 21 -22.23 -5.09 -34.50
N CYS A 22 -21.66 -6.29 -34.63
CA CYS A 22 -21.01 -6.97 -33.50
C CYS A 22 -19.89 -6.05 -33.01
N THR A 23 -20.21 -5.13 -32.11
CA THR A 23 -19.20 -4.49 -31.27
C THR A 23 -18.68 -5.57 -30.34
N THR A 24 -17.57 -6.18 -30.74
CA THR A 24 -16.67 -6.82 -29.79
C THR A 24 -16.29 -5.74 -28.78
N LEU A 25 -16.96 -5.76 -27.63
CA LEU A 25 -16.41 -5.21 -26.42
C LEU A 25 -15.09 -5.95 -26.22
N LEU A 26 -13.98 -5.33 -26.64
CA LEU A 26 -12.66 -5.69 -26.15
C LEU A 26 -12.67 -5.34 -24.66
N GLU A 27 -13.15 -6.31 -23.89
CA GLU A 27 -12.95 -6.42 -22.46
C GLU A 27 -11.46 -6.24 -22.16
N GLN A 28 -11.07 -5.05 -21.71
CA GLN A 28 -9.75 -4.78 -21.14
C GLN A 28 -9.64 -5.36 -19.72
N SER A 29 -10.14 -6.57 -19.49
CA SER A 29 -10.07 -7.29 -18.21
C SER A 29 -8.87 -8.25 -18.12
N ALA A 30 -7.97 -8.24 -19.12
CA ALA A 30 -6.84 -9.16 -19.21
C ALA A 30 -5.60 -8.87 -18.32
N PRO A 31 -5.21 -7.62 -17.94
CA PRO A 31 -3.91 -7.40 -17.30
C PRO A 31 -3.83 -7.87 -15.83
N THR A 32 -4.93 -7.78 -15.07
CA THR A 32 -4.96 -8.19 -13.65
C THR A 32 -4.90 -9.70 -13.46
N THR A 33 -5.59 -10.47 -14.31
CA THR A 33 -5.63 -11.94 -14.19
C THR A 33 -4.27 -12.58 -14.49
N ALA A 34 -3.58 -12.12 -15.54
CA ALA A 34 -2.25 -12.62 -15.87
C ALA A 34 -1.19 -12.23 -14.83
N GLY A 35 -1.27 -11.00 -14.30
CA GLY A 35 -0.40 -10.54 -13.22
C GLY A 35 -0.57 -11.36 -11.93
N ASN A 36 -1.82 -11.68 -11.58
CA ASN A 36 -2.12 -12.53 -10.42
C ASN A 36 -1.61 -13.96 -10.60
N ALA A 37 -1.75 -14.56 -11.78
CA ALA A 37 -1.25 -15.91 -12.04
C ALA A 37 0.29 -16.00 -11.91
N ALA A 38 1.02 -15.01 -12.43
CA ALA A 38 2.48 -14.96 -12.29
C ALA A 38 2.91 -14.77 -10.83
N TRP A 39 2.14 -13.99 -10.07
CA TRP A 39 2.37 -13.79 -8.64
C TRP A 39 2.06 -15.04 -7.81
N ASP A 40 0.97 -15.74 -8.09
CA ASP A 40 0.62 -17.00 -7.43
C ASP A 40 1.70 -18.07 -7.66
N ALA A 41 2.21 -18.17 -8.89
CA ALA A 41 3.34 -19.04 -9.20
C ALA A 41 4.61 -18.65 -8.42
N GLN A 42 4.83 -17.36 -8.19
CA GLN A 42 5.96 -16.91 -7.36
C GLN A 42 5.79 -17.28 -5.89
N LEU A 43 4.59 -17.08 -5.32
CA LEU A 43 4.26 -17.45 -3.94
C LEU A 43 4.39 -18.96 -3.68
N GLU A 44 4.09 -19.78 -4.68
CA GLU A 44 4.26 -21.24 -4.62
C GLU A 44 5.74 -21.65 -4.70
N ARG A 45 6.55 -20.94 -5.50
CA ARG A 45 7.99 -21.22 -5.65
C ARG A 45 8.81 -20.88 -4.41
N TRP A 46 8.42 -19.85 -3.66
CA TRP A 46 9.15 -19.49 -2.46
C TRP A 46 8.90 -20.51 -1.34
N PRO A 47 9.95 -20.86 -0.56
CA PRO A 47 9.73 -21.61 0.67
C PRO A 47 8.83 -20.80 1.61
N PRO A 48 8.16 -21.45 2.58
CA PRO A 48 7.52 -20.74 3.68
C PRO A 48 8.49 -19.74 4.31
N VAL A 49 8.01 -18.52 4.56
CA VAL A 49 8.77 -17.42 5.15
C VAL A 49 8.01 -16.85 6.34
N ASP A 50 8.74 -16.35 7.32
CA ASP A 50 8.17 -15.75 8.52
C ASP A 50 7.43 -14.46 8.21
N ALA A 51 7.95 -13.67 7.24
CA ALA A 51 7.24 -12.50 6.72
C ALA A 51 7.32 -12.32 5.20
N LEU A 52 6.24 -11.80 4.65
CA LEU A 52 6.17 -11.28 3.29
C LEU A 52 5.88 -9.78 3.38
N LEU A 53 6.74 -8.95 2.81
CA LEU A 53 6.65 -7.50 2.88
C LEU A 53 6.26 -6.95 1.51
N LEU A 54 5.05 -6.40 1.41
CA LEU A 54 4.52 -5.82 0.18
C LEU A 54 4.70 -4.30 0.19
N GLY A 55 5.48 -3.81 -0.77
CA GLY A 55 5.72 -2.40 -1.01
C GLY A 55 4.74 -1.82 -2.00
N GLU A 56 4.15 -0.67 -1.68
CA GLU A 56 3.22 0.03 -2.56
C GLU A 56 3.62 1.48 -2.84
N GLN A 57 3.09 2.00 -3.94
CA GLN A 57 2.70 3.41 -4.01
C GLN A 57 1.28 3.56 -3.47
N HIS A 58 1.08 4.44 -2.48
CA HIS A 58 -0.15 4.50 -1.68
C HIS A 58 -1.41 4.93 -2.45
N ASP A 59 -1.27 5.68 -3.54
CA ASP A 59 -2.36 6.19 -4.37
C ASP A 59 -2.72 5.29 -5.56
N ALA A 60 -2.04 4.15 -5.70
CA ALA A 60 -2.23 3.23 -6.81
C ALA A 60 -3.20 2.09 -6.49
N ALA A 61 -4.47 2.23 -6.88
CA ALA A 61 -5.51 1.22 -6.63
C ALA A 61 -5.13 -0.22 -7.06
N ALA A 62 -4.37 -0.38 -8.14
CA ALA A 62 -3.89 -1.68 -8.60
C ALA A 62 -2.97 -2.38 -7.57
N HIS A 63 -2.25 -1.63 -6.75
CA HIS A 63 -1.41 -2.18 -5.68
C HIS A 63 -2.27 -2.75 -4.55
N GLN A 64 -3.34 -2.05 -4.14
CA GLN A 64 -4.26 -2.57 -3.12
C GLN A 64 -5.06 -3.78 -3.62
N GLN A 65 -5.38 -3.84 -4.91
CA GLN A 65 -5.97 -5.05 -5.51
C GLN A 65 -5.02 -6.25 -5.42
N TRP A 66 -3.74 -6.06 -5.74
CA TRP A 66 -2.71 -7.08 -5.61
C TRP A 66 -2.48 -7.53 -4.15
N GLN A 67 -2.49 -6.60 -3.20
CA GLN A 67 -2.38 -6.93 -1.77
C GLN A 67 -3.58 -7.73 -1.27
N ARG A 68 -4.80 -7.31 -1.64
CA ARG A 68 -6.02 -8.07 -1.32
C ARG A 68 -5.94 -9.48 -1.87
N HIS A 69 -5.52 -9.65 -3.13
CA HIS A 69 -5.33 -10.96 -3.74
C HIS A 69 -4.33 -11.80 -2.94
N THR A 70 -3.22 -11.21 -2.49
CA THR A 70 -2.22 -11.87 -1.65
C THR A 70 -2.78 -12.30 -0.29
N VAL A 71 -3.55 -11.44 0.37
CA VAL A 71 -4.27 -11.78 1.61
C VAL A 71 -5.17 -12.99 1.39
N GLN A 72 -6.01 -12.96 0.35
CA GLN A 72 -6.95 -14.04 0.03
C GLN A 72 -6.21 -15.35 -0.30
N TRP A 73 -5.12 -15.28 -1.06
CA TRP A 73 -4.33 -16.44 -1.45
C TRP A 73 -3.71 -17.15 -0.25
N LEU A 74 -3.10 -16.40 0.67
CA LEU A 74 -2.49 -16.92 1.89
C LEU A 74 -3.53 -17.41 2.88
N ALA A 75 -4.63 -16.67 3.06
CA ALA A 75 -5.69 -17.02 4.01
C ALA A 75 -6.45 -18.29 3.59
N ALA A 76 -6.78 -18.44 2.30
CA ALA A 76 -7.44 -19.64 1.77
C ALA A 76 -6.61 -20.93 1.97
N ARG A 77 -5.29 -20.79 2.12
CA ARG A 77 -4.34 -21.89 2.40
C ARG A 77 -3.98 -22.02 3.88
N GLN A 78 -4.62 -21.25 4.76
CA GLN A 78 -4.31 -21.19 6.20
C GLN A 78 -2.84 -20.80 6.49
N ARG A 79 -2.19 -20.11 5.55
CA ARG A 79 -0.78 -19.69 5.62
C ARG A 79 -0.61 -18.29 6.19
N LEU A 80 -1.67 -17.48 6.26
CA LEU A 80 -1.59 -16.12 6.79
C LEU A 80 -1.67 -16.12 8.34
N ALA A 81 -0.63 -15.60 9.01
CA ALA A 81 -0.60 -15.44 10.46
C ALA A 81 -1.34 -14.19 10.91
N ALA A 82 -1.04 -13.06 10.27
CA ALA A 82 -1.61 -11.75 10.50
C ALA A 82 -1.36 -10.84 9.28
N LEU A 83 -2.16 -9.78 9.17
CA LEU A 83 -1.89 -8.65 8.28
C LEU A 83 -1.41 -7.46 9.12
N VAL A 84 -0.21 -6.96 8.88
CA VAL A 84 0.34 -5.75 9.50
C VAL A 84 0.27 -4.60 8.51
N LEU A 85 -0.15 -3.42 8.97
CA LEU A 85 -0.35 -2.23 8.13
C LEU A 85 0.48 -1.04 8.62
N GLU A 86 1.12 -0.34 7.69
CA GLU A 86 1.66 1.01 7.94
C GLU A 86 0.53 2.03 8.24
N MET A 87 -0.67 1.79 7.72
CA MET A 87 -1.77 2.76 7.76
C MET A 87 -2.40 2.90 9.15
N ALA A 88 -2.08 1.98 10.07
CA ALA A 88 -2.57 1.99 11.45
C ALA A 88 -1.41 2.01 12.46
N PRO A 89 -1.57 2.66 13.63
CA PRO A 89 -0.53 2.75 14.64
C PRO A 89 -0.30 1.42 15.37
N GLU A 90 0.94 1.15 15.79
CA GLU A 90 1.28 0.06 16.69
C GLU A 90 0.39 0.09 17.94
N GLY A 91 -0.17 -1.07 18.30
CA GLY A 91 -1.10 -1.23 19.42
C GLY A 91 -2.58 -1.18 19.03
N ALA A 92 -2.91 -0.70 17.83
CA ALA A 92 -4.24 -0.85 17.26
C ALA A 92 -4.36 -2.18 16.48
N GLY A 93 -5.53 -2.82 16.53
CA GLY A 93 -5.69 -4.13 15.91
C GLY A 93 -7.08 -4.72 16.06
N THR A 94 -7.39 -5.72 15.24
CA THR A 94 -8.68 -6.42 15.21
C THR A 94 -8.67 -7.72 16.02
N ASP A 95 -7.67 -7.92 16.88
CA ASP A 95 -7.58 -9.08 17.75
C ASP A 95 -8.88 -9.22 18.58
N GLY A 96 -9.57 -10.35 18.42
CA GLY A 96 -10.83 -10.64 19.11
C GLY A 96 -12.11 -10.17 18.41
N LEU A 97 -12.03 -9.44 17.29
CA LEU A 97 -13.20 -9.19 16.46
C LEU A 97 -13.65 -10.48 15.74
N PRO A 98 -14.97 -10.71 15.58
CA PRO A 98 -15.45 -11.86 14.83
C PRO A 98 -15.24 -11.66 13.31
N PRO A 99 -15.20 -12.74 12.51
CA PRO A 99 -14.98 -12.63 11.06
C PRO A 99 -16.07 -11.84 10.31
N ASP A 100 -17.25 -11.68 10.88
CA ASP A 100 -18.36 -10.89 10.33
C ASP A 100 -18.43 -9.47 10.89
N ALA A 101 -17.39 -9.01 11.62
CA ALA A 101 -17.30 -7.63 12.09
C ALA A 101 -17.44 -6.63 10.93
N ASP A 102 -18.21 -5.57 11.15
CA ASP A 102 -18.45 -4.57 10.13
C ASP A 102 -17.26 -3.60 9.96
N ALA A 103 -17.29 -2.83 8.88
CA ALA A 103 -16.22 -1.88 8.57
C ALA A 103 -16.05 -0.80 9.66
N ALA A 104 -17.11 -0.42 10.38
CA ALA A 104 -17.02 0.60 11.42
C ALA A 104 -16.29 0.04 12.66
N GLN A 105 -16.61 -1.18 13.08
CA GLN A 105 -15.93 -1.90 14.15
C GLN A 105 -14.44 -2.07 13.84
N VAL A 106 -14.12 -2.50 12.61
CA VAL A 106 -12.74 -2.71 12.16
C VAL A 106 -11.96 -1.38 12.12
N ARG A 107 -12.54 -0.31 11.57
CA ARG A 107 -11.90 1.04 11.57
C ARG A 107 -11.63 1.55 12.98
N ALA A 108 -12.60 1.39 13.88
CA ALA A 108 -12.46 1.81 15.27
C ALA A 108 -11.33 1.03 15.97
N ALA A 109 -11.28 -0.29 15.78
CA ALA A 109 -10.26 -1.15 16.37
C ALA A 109 -8.85 -0.85 15.84
N LEU A 110 -8.73 -0.49 14.56
CA LEU A 110 -7.49 -0.05 13.92
C LEU A 110 -7.12 1.40 14.21
N GLN A 111 -7.96 2.15 14.94
CA GLN A 111 -7.79 3.60 15.15
C GLN A 111 -7.55 4.33 13.82
N TRP A 112 -8.35 3.96 12.82
CA TRP A 112 -8.12 4.36 11.43
C TRP A 112 -8.21 5.88 11.24
N ASP A 113 -7.22 6.44 10.56
CA ASP A 113 -7.21 7.86 10.21
C ASP A 113 -7.66 8.06 8.76
N GLU A 114 -8.93 8.44 8.60
CA GLU A 114 -9.54 8.72 7.30
C GLU A 114 -8.85 9.83 6.51
N GLN A 115 -8.29 10.82 7.21
CA GLN A 115 -7.66 11.99 6.56
C GLN A 115 -6.30 11.62 5.97
N ALA A 116 -5.56 10.75 6.65
CA ALA A 116 -4.27 10.26 6.15
C ALA A 116 -4.44 9.13 5.13
N TRP A 117 -5.41 8.24 5.38
CA TRP A 117 -5.62 7.02 4.60
C TRP A 117 -7.10 6.87 4.28
N PRO A 118 -7.57 7.25 3.08
CA PRO A 118 -8.95 7.05 2.70
C PRO A 118 -9.34 5.57 2.85
N TRP A 119 -10.35 5.28 3.69
CA TRP A 119 -10.69 3.92 4.07
C TRP A 119 -11.05 3.07 2.86
N ASP A 120 -11.82 3.62 1.92
CA ASP A 120 -12.27 2.92 0.72
C ASP A 120 -11.12 2.32 -0.10
N ARG A 121 -9.92 2.89 -0.01
CA ARG A 121 -8.72 2.37 -0.68
C ARG A 121 -8.22 1.07 -0.06
N TYR A 122 -8.26 0.96 1.26
CA TYR A 122 -7.67 -0.16 2.02
C TYR A 122 -8.71 -1.14 2.55
N ALA A 123 -9.98 -0.75 2.66
CA ALA A 123 -11.07 -1.58 3.15
C ALA A 123 -11.09 -2.97 2.49
N PRO A 124 -10.94 -3.11 1.15
CA PRO A 124 -10.96 -4.43 0.52
C PRO A 124 -9.81 -5.35 0.98
N VAL A 125 -8.64 -4.79 1.32
CA VAL A 125 -7.48 -5.55 1.82
C VAL A 125 -7.72 -5.96 3.26
N VAL A 126 -8.13 -5.01 4.10
CA VAL A 126 -8.37 -5.21 5.54
C VAL A 126 -9.51 -6.19 5.77
N MET A 127 -10.66 -5.96 5.13
CA MET A 127 -11.85 -6.78 5.32
C MET A 127 -11.66 -8.19 4.78
N ALA A 128 -10.79 -8.42 3.78
CA ALA A 128 -10.45 -9.76 3.33
C ALA A 128 -9.72 -10.58 4.40
N ALA A 129 -8.85 -9.96 5.20
CA ALA A 129 -8.18 -10.63 6.31
C ALA A 129 -9.16 -10.90 7.46
N VAL A 130 -9.95 -9.90 7.86
CA VAL A 130 -10.96 -10.02 8.93
C VAL A 130 -11.97 -11.13 8.60
N ALA A 131 -12.52 -11.14 7.38
CA ALA A 131 -13.46 -12.17 6.94
C ALA A 131 -12.90 -13.60 6.96
N ALA A 132 -11.57 -13.74 6.87
CA ALA A 132 -10.88 -15.01 7.00
C ALA A 132 -10.50 -15.37 8.46
N GLY A 133 -10.90 -14.56 9.44
CA GLY A 133 -10.52 -14.71 10.84
C GLY A 133 -9.03 -14.43 11.11
N VAL A 134 -8.36 -13.70 10.22
CA VAL A 134 -6.96 -13.31 10.36
C VAL A 134 -6.89 -11.95 11.05
N PRO A 135 -6.12 -11.80 12.15
CA PRO A 135 -5.98 -10.52 12.82
C PRO A 135 -5.24 -9.50 11.93
N VAL A 136 -5.76 -8.28 11.91
CA VAL A 136 -5.12 -7.11 11.29
C VAL A 136 -4.56 -6.23 12.39
N ARG A 137 -3.30 -5.81 12.27
CA ARG A 137 -2.59 -5.00 13.28
C ARG A 137 -1.95 -3.78 12.66
N GLY A 138 -2.00 -2.66 13.35
CA GLY A 138 -1.20 -1.50 13.02
C GLY A 138 0.27 -1.74 13.34
N GLY A 139 1.16 -1.31 12.45
CA GLY A 139 2.61 -1.44 12.60
C GLY A 139 3.34 -0.10 12.73
N ASN A 140 2.66 1.02 12.49
CA ASN A 140 3.35 2.31 12.36
C ASN A 140 3.67 2.95 13.71
N LEU A 141 4.65 3.84 13.72
CA LEU A 141 4.96 4.66 14.90
C LEU A 141 3.73 5.52 15.25
N PRO A 142 3.17 5.42 16.47
CA PRO A 142 2.08 6.29 16.89
C PRO A 142 2.51 7.77 16.82
N ARG A 143 1.62 8.65 16.34
CA ARG A 143 1.94 10.08 16.15
C ARG A 143 2.46 10.76 17.42
N SER A 144 1.95 10.37 18.58
CA SER A 144 2.40 10.86 19.89
C SER A 144 3.88 10.58 20.17
N GLN A 145 4.48 9.57 19.52
CA GLN A 145 5.88 9.18 19.70
C GLN A 145 6.82 9.83 18.66
N MET A 146 6.30 10.46 17.60
CA MET A 146 7.13 11.12 16.58
C MET A 146 8.05 12.21 17.13
N PRO A 147 7.63 13.10 18.06
CA PRO A 147 8.53 14.11 18.61
C PRO A 147 9.74 13.50 19.33
N GLN A 148 9.57 12.34 19.97
CA GLN A 148 10.68 11.62 20.60
C GLN A 148 11.61 11.05 19.54
N ALA A 149 11.07 10.39 18.52
CA ALA A 149 11.87 9.82 17.42
C ALA A 149 12.73 10.88 16.70
N MET A 150 12.20 12.09 16.46
CA MET A 150 12.97 13.18 15.86
C MET A 150 14.26 13.52 16.64
N ARG A 151 14.26 13.34 17.96
CA ARG A 151 15.38 13.67 18.86
C ARG A 151 16.28 12.49 19.15
N ASP A 152 15.91 11.28 18.73
CA ASP A 152 16.66 10.07 19.02
C ASP A 152 17.85 9.90 18.05
N ALA A 153 19.01 10.40 18.48
CA ALA A 153 20.24 10.29 17.70
C ALA A 153 20.79 8.86 17.62
N ALA A 154 20.33 7.92 18.45
CA ALA A 154 20.77 6.53 18.36
C ALA A 154 20.33 5.86 17.05
N LEU A 155 19.26 6.38 16.42
CA LEU A 155 18.79 5.90 15.12
C LEU A 155 19.77 6.21 13.98
N ASP A 156 20.62 7.23 14.13
CA ASP A 156 21.56 7.65 13.09
C ASP A 156 22.61 6.57 12.77
N THR A 157 22.82 5.61 13.68
CA THR A 157 23.80 4.52 13.52
C THR A 157 23.20 3.19 13.08
N HIS A 158 21.87 3.12 12.87
CA HIS A 158 21.20 1.86 12.48
C HIS A 158 21.63 1.38 11.10
N LEU A 159 21.61 2.30 10.12
CA LEU A 159 22.03 1.99 8.75
C LEU A 159 23.52 2.24 8.55
N PRO A 160 24.22 1.43 7.74
CA PRO A 160 25.55 1.77 7.25
C PRO A 160 25.56 3.16 6.59
N PRO A 161 26.69 3.90 6.63
CA PRO A 161 26.74 5.29 6.15
C PRO A 161 26.20 5.51 4.72
N ALA A 162 26.49 4.59 3.79
CA ALA A 162 25.98 4.66 2.42
C ALA A 162 24.45 4.47 2.33
N ALA A 163 23.89 3.57 3.14
CA ALA A 163 22.45 3.34 3.23
C ALA A 163 21.73 4.52 3.91
N LEU A 164 22.31 5.08 4.98
CA LEU A 164 21.78 6.28 5.62
C LEU A 164 21.76 7.49 4.66
N ALA A 165 22.83 7.67 3.87
CA ALA A 165 22.88 8.73 2.86
C ALA A 165 21.78 8.55 1.79
N ARG A 166 21.56 7.32 1.32
CA ARG A 166 20.43 7.00 0.42
C ARG A 166 19.07 7.29 1.05
N GLN A 167 18.88 6.94 2.32
CA GLN A 167 17.63 7.24 3.04
C GLN A 167 17.40 8.74 3.15
N ARG A 168 18.44 9.52 3.45
CA ARG A 168 18.37 10.98 3.47
C ARG A 168 17.97 11.55 2.11
N THR A 169 18.60 11.09 1.04
CA THR A 169 18.26 11.50 -0.33
C THR A 169 16.82 11.14 -0.70
N ALA A 170 16.36 9.93 -0.36
CA ALA A 170 14.97 9.53 -0.61
C ALA A 170 13.96 10.41 0.14
N ILE A 171 14.27 10.82 1.39
CA ILE A 171 13.44 11.77 2.13
C ILE A 171 13.46 13.15 1.46
N GLU A 172 14.61 13.65 1.05
CA GLU A 172 14.74 14.93 0.37
C GLU A 172 13.96 14.96 -0.96
N GLU A 173 14.14 13.94 -1.80
CA GLU A 173 13.44 13.77 -3.08
C GLU A 173 11.93 13.61 -2.89
N GLY A 174 11.51 12.83 -1.88
CA GLY A 174 10.11 12.65 -1.52
C GLY A 174 9.42 13.94 -1.04
N HIS A 175 10.21 14.94 -0.64
CA HIS A 175 9.73 16.28 -0.31
C HIS A 175 10.13 17.32 -1.39
N CYS A 176 10.45 16.87 -2.60
CA CYS A 176 10.79 17.71 -3.75
C CYS A 176 11.95 18.68 -3.51
N GLY A 177 12.85 18.38 -2.57
CA GLY A 177 13.95 19.27 -2.16
C GLY A 177 13.49 20.55 -1.43
N LEU A 178 12.21 20.63 -1.04
CA LEU A 178 11.63 21.83 -0.43
C LEU A 178 11.82 21.88 1.09
N VAL A 179 12.19 20.75 1.71
CA VAL A 179 12.41 20.68 3.15
C VAL A 179 13.75 21.35 3.51
N PRO A 180 13.78 22.27 4.49
CA PRO A 180 15.03 22.86 4.96
C PRO A 180 16.02 21.80 5.43
N ALA A 181 17.30 21.95 5.10
CA ALA A 181 18.34 20.97 5.40
C ALA A 181 18.39 20.53 6.87
N GLN A 182 18.11 21.44 7.81
CA GLN A 182 18.11 21.16 9.26
C GLN A 182 16.97 20.22 9.68
N ARG A 183 15.93 20.05 8.86
CA ARG A 183 14.79 19.17 9.13
C ARG A 183 14.93 17.78 8.50
N LEU A 184 15.88 17.57 7.60
CA LEU A 184 16.08 16.28 6.92
C LEU A 184 16.41 15.16 7.91
N MET A 185 17.42 15.33 8.77
CA MET A 185 17.80 14.28 9.72
C MET A 185 16.69 13.94 10.73
N PRO A 186 15.96 14.90 11.33
CA PRO A 186 14.76 14.60 12.11
C PRO A 186 13.70 13.76 11.36
N MET A 187 13.51 14.00 10.06
CA MET A 187 12.59 13.20 9.23
C MET A 187 13.15 11.80 8.95
N VAL A 188 14.45 11.67 8.68
CA VAL A 188 15.13 10.36 8.54
C VAL A 188 14.95 9.53 9.80
N ARG A 189 15.10 10.13 10.99
CA ARG A 189 14.88 9.42 12.27
C ARG A 189 13.45 8.94 12.43
N ILE A 190 12.46 9.75 12.03
CA ILE A 190 11.06 9.28 12.01
C ILE A 190 10.92 8.08 11.06
N GLN A 191 11.48 8.15 9.86
CA GLN A 191 11.42 7.06 8.89
C GLN A 191 11.99 5.76 9.47
N LEU A 192 13.19 5.83 10.07
CA LEU A 192 13.83 4.70 10.74
C LEU A 192 13.02 4.16 11.93
N ALA A 193 12.44 5.05 12.73
CA ALA A 193 11.59 4.65 13.85
C ALA A 193 10.31 3.97 13.40
N ARG A 194 9.71 4.38 12.27
CA ARG A 194 8.56 3.70 11.66
C ARG A 194 8.92 2.29 11.19
N ASP A 195 10.05 2.15 10.51
CA ASP A 195 10.56 0.86 10.06
C ASP A 195 10.79 -0.09 11.24
N ALA A 196 11.41 0.40 12.33
CA ALA A 196 11.61 -0.38 13.54
C ALA A 196 10.30 -0.84 14.19
N ARG A 197 9.26 0.00 14.18
CA ARG A 197 7.93 -0.33 14.74
C ARG A 197 7.21 -1.37 13.88
N MET A 198 7.26 -1.22 12.56
CA MET A 198 6.67 -2.21 11.65
C MET A 198 7.38 -3.56 11.77
N ALA A 199 8.71 -3.56 11.85
CA ALA A 199 9.48 -4.78 12.09
C ALA A 199 9.12 -5.45 13.42
N ARG A 200 8.89 -4.67 14.48
CA ARG A 200 8.43 -5.21 15.77
C ARG A 200 7.03 -5.80 15.67
N ALA A 201 6.09 -5.10 15.02
CA ALA A 201 4.73 -5.60 14.83
C ALA A 201 4.71 -6.90 14.00
N VAL A 202 5.57 -7.00 12.99
CA VAL A 202 5.78 -8.22 12.20
C VAL A 202 6.29 -9.36 13.08
N GLN A 203 7.33 -9.14 13.87
CA GLN A 203 7.89 -10.15 14.78
C GLN A 203 6.86 -10.58 15.85
N ALA A 204 6.12 -9.64 16.43
CA ALA A 204 5.10 -9.91 17.44
C ALA A 204 3.87 -10.67 16.90
N ALA A 205 3.67 -10.67 15.58
CA ALA A 205 2.61 -11.41 14.92
C ALA A 205 3.07 -12.78 14.38
N HIS A 206 4.35 -13.10 14.52
CA HIS A 206 4.92 -14.34 14.01
C HIS A 206 4.23 -15.58 14.61
N ARG A 207 3.96 -16.56 13.74
CA ARG A 207 3.49 -17.89 14.13
C ARG A 207 4.25 -18.93 13.30
N PRO A 208 4.86 -19.96 13.92
CA PRO A 208 5.60 -20.98 13.19
C PRO A 208 4.77 -21.61 12.06
N GLY A 209 5.38 -21.73 10.88
CA GLY A 209 4.74 -22.31 9.69
C GLY A 209 3.70 -21.41 9.01
N ARG A 210 3.52 -20.16 9.47
CA ARG A 210 2.66 -19.16 8.84
C ARG A 210 3.44 -17.87 8.57
N THR A 211 2.97 -17.14 7.56
CA THR A 211 3.58 -15.90 7.10
C THR A 211 2.83 -14.71 7.67
N VAL A 212 3.55 -13.75 8.23
CA VAL A 212 3.02 -12.40 8.53
C VAL A 212 3.12 -11.57 7.26
N LEU A 213 2.02 -10.98 6.83
CA LEU A 213 2.00 -10.08 5.66
C LEU A 213 2.10 -8.64 6.13
N LEU A 214 3.13 -7.90 5.72
CA LEU A 214 3.20 -6.45 5.89
C LEU A 214 2.75 -5.76 4.61
N VAL A 215 1.87 -4.76 4.71
CA VAL A 215 1.59 -3.79 3.65
C VAL A 215 2.07 -2.42 4.09
N ALA A 216 3.01 -1.85 3.33
CA ALA A 216 3.61 -0.54 3.58
C ALA A 216 4.05 0.12 2.27
N GLY A 217 4.33 1.42 2.31
CA GLY A 217 4.93 2.15 1.20
C GLY A 217 6.25 1.51 0.77
N PHE A 218 6.55 1.52 -0.53
CA PHE A 218 7.70 0.78 -1.06
C PHE A 218 9.02 1.18 -0.38
N GLY A 219 9.15 2.44 0.06
CA GLY A 219 10.28 2.95 0.82
C GLY A 219 10.60 2.12 2.07
N HIS A 220 9.55 1.66 2.76
CA HIS A 220 9.62 0.93 4.02
C HIS A 220 10.00 -0.55 3.87
N VAL A 221 9.84 -1.14 2.69
CA VAL A 221 10.10 -2.58 2.50
C VAL A 221 11.43 -2.88 1.80
N GLN A 222 12.15 -1.86 1.35
CA GLN A 222 13.44 -2.03 0.66
C GLN A 222 14.43 -2.81 1.52
N ARG A 223 15.02 -3.87 0.95
CA ARG A 223 15.90 -4.82 1.65
C ARG A 223 17.04 -4.16 2.43
N SER A 224 17.64 -3.11 1.88
CA SER A 224 18.83 -2.48 2.48
C SER A 224 18.54 -1.22 3.31
N LEU A 225 17.27 -0.77 3.37
CA LEU A 225 16.91 0.51 3.99
C LEU A 225 15.81 0.40 5.05
N GLY A 226 14.77 -0.40 4.78
CA GLY A 226 13.53 -0.37 5.54
C GLY A 226 13.44 -1.45 6.60
N VAL A 227 12.22 -1.95 6.80
CA VAL A 227 11.85 -3.02 7.74
C VAL A 227 12.80 -4.21 7.75
N PRO A 228 13.27 -4.76 6.60
CA PRO A 228 14.21 -5.89 6.61
C PRO A 228 15.47 -5.68 7.45
N THR A 229 15.97 -4.44 7.55
CA THR A 229 17.18 -4.12 8.31
C THR A 229 16.98 -4.21 9.84
N TRP A 230 15.74 -4.27 10.29
CA TRP A 230 15.35 -4.38 11.71
C TRP A 230 14.91 -5.79 12.11
N LEU A 231 14.87 -6.73 11.16
CA LEU A 231 14.51 -8.12 11.42
C LEU A 231 15.76 -8.92 11.86
N PRO A 232 15.62 -9.87 12.80
CA PRO A 232 16.70 -10.79 13.15
C PRO A 232 17.21 -11.56 11.93
N SER A 233 18.50 -11.95 11.92
CA SER A 233 19.10 -12.62 10.77
C SER A 233 18.53 -14.01 10.49
N ASP A 234 17.93 -14.66 11.50
CA ASP A 234 17.22 -15.93 11.39
C ASP A 234 15.73 -15.76 11.05
N PHE A 235 15.22 -14.53 10.99
CA PHE A 235 13.84 -14.24 10.61
C PHE A 235 13.72 -14.16 9.08
N THR A 236 13.19 -15.22 8.48
CA THR A 236 13.10 -15.34 7.02
C THR A 236 12.06 -14.38 6.45
N SER A 237 12.47 -13.54 5.50
CA SER A 237 11.56 -12.59 4.86
C SER A 237 11.75 -12.52 3.35
N LYS A 238 10.66 -12.15 2.66
CA LYS A 238 10.65 -11.82 1.23
C LYS A 238 10.06 -10.44 1.00
N VAL A 239 10.66 -9.70 0.08
CA VAL A 239 10.21 -8.36 -0.33
C VAL A 239 9.59 -8.45 -1.72
N ALA A 240 8.36 -7.98 -1.87
CA ALA A 240 7.75 -7.79 -3.18
C ALA A 240 7.29 -6.33 -3.29
N ILE A 241 7.64 -5.66 -4.39
CA ILE A 241 7.30 -4.24 -4.59
C ILE A 241 6.43 -4.12 -5.83
N ALA A 242 5.28 -3.45 -5.69
CA ALA A 242 4.48 -3.07 -6.82
C ALA A 242 5.02 -1.80 -7.49
N GLN A 243 5.09 -1.81 -8.81
CA GLN A 243 5.66 -0.73 -9.61
C GLN A 243 4.69 -0.32 -10.71
N ALA A 244 4.14 0.88 -10.57
CA ALA A 244 3.33 1.51 -11.59
C ALA A 244 4.20 2.08 -12.72
N GLY A 245 3.91 1.69 -13.96
CA GLY A 245 4.59 2.22 -15.14
C GLY A 245 6.03 1.73 -15.32
N GLN A 246 6.94 2.65 -15.67
CA GLN A 246 8.30 2.29 -16.08
C GLN A 246 9.15 1.70 -14.94
N ALA A 247 10.13 0.86 -15.34
CA ALA A 247 11.12 0.29 -14.44
C ALA A 247 11.85 1.39 -13.65
N ARG A 248 11.90 1.24 -12.32
CA ARG A 248 12.77 2.04 -11.46
C ARG A 248 13.99 1.18 -11.12
N PRO A 249 15.16 1.37 -11.75
CA PRO A 249 16.35 0.53 -11.48
C PRO A 249 16.71 0.50 -9.99
N ALA A 250 16.44 1.59 -9.27
CA ALA A 250 16.71 1.74 -7.84
C ALA A 250 15.99 0.72 -6.94
N ILE A 251 14.90 0.09 -7.38
CA ILE A 251 14.17 -0.90 -6.56
C ILE A 251 14.44 -2.35 -6.98
N GLU A 252 15.05 -2.60 -8.14
CA GLU A 252 15.24 -3.96 -8.65
C GLU A 252 16.17 -4.80 -7.74
N SER A 253 17.20 -4.18 -7.17
CA SER A 253 18.08 -4.83 -6.18
C SER A 253 17.49 -4.89 -4.76
N GLU A 254 16.37 -4.21 -4.51
CA GLU A 254 15.78 -4.04 -3.17
C GLU A 254 14.60 -4.99 -2.92
N ALA A 255 14.13 -5.71 -3.94
CA ALA A 255 13.03 -6.67 -3.86
C ALA A 255 13.45 -8.09 -4.27
N ASP A 256 12.68 -9.10 -3.87
CA ASP A 256 12.73 -10.46 -4.41
C ASP A 256 11.77 -10.62 -5.60
N TYR A 257 10.78 -9.72 -5.72
CA TYR A 257 9.82 -9.71 -6.82
C TYR A 257 9.32 -8.29 -7.11
N ILE A 258 9.19 -7.96 -8.40
CA ILE A 258 8.59 -6.71 -8.86
C ILE A 258 7.24 -7.01 -9.53
N HIS A 259 6.16 -6.53 -8.92
CA HIS A 259 4.82 -6.64 -9.47
C HIS A 259 4.50 -5.42 -10.34
N ARG A 260 4.53 -5.57 -11.66
CA ARG A 260 4.26 -4.46 -12.57
C ARG A 260 2.76 -4.20 -12.67
N THR A 261 2.38 -2.93 -12.52
CA THR A 261 1.00 -2.45 -12.68
C THR A 261 0.94 -1.36 -13.75
N PRO A 262 -0.25 -1.06 -14.30
CA PRO A 262 -0.42 0.06 -15.22
C PRO A 262 0.09 1.37 -14.62
N ALA A 263 0.61 2.26 -15.48
CA ALA A 263 1.01 3.59 -15.06
C ALA A 263 -0.19 4.36 -14.47
N LEU A 264 0.07 5.15 -13.43
CA LEU A 264 -0.94 6.06 -12.91
C LEU A 264 -1.10 7.26 -13.84
N THR A 265 -2.26 7.90 -13.74
CA THR A 265 -2.47 9.21 -14.35
C THR A 265 -1.41 10.18 -13.84
N PRO A 266 -0.67 10.86 -14.74
CA PRO A 266 0.30 11.86 -14.34
C PRO A 266 -0.38 12.95 -13.51
N HIS A 267 0.20 13.26 -12.36
CA HIS A 267 -0.12 14.44 -11.56
C HIS A 267 1.18 15.00 -11.00
N ASP A 268 1.15 16.26 -10.55
CA ASP A 268 2.31 16.90 -9.92
C ASP A 268 2.25 16.67 -8.39
N PRO A 269 3.03 15.73 -7.83
CA PRO A 269 3.02 15.48 -6.39
C PRO A 269 3.66 16.61 -5.58
N CYS A 270 4.40 17.52 -6.23
CA CYS A 270 5.07 18.64 -5.58
C CYS A 270 4.20 19.89 -5.49
N ALA A 271 3.04 19.93 -6.16
CA ALA A 271 2.19 21.11 -6.21
C ALA A 271 1.76 21.61 -4.81
N GLU A 272 1.17 20.72 -4.00
CA GLU A 272 0.75 21.07 -2.64
C GLU A 272 1.94 21.34 -1.71
N LEU A 273 3.08 20.67 -1.92
CA LEU A 273 4.28 20.88 -1.12
C LEU A 273 4.89 22.27 -1.35
N ARG A 274 4.86 22.76 -2.60
CA ARG A 274 5.31 24.12 -2.96
C ARG A 274 4.48 25.21 -2.29
N GLU A 275 3.21 24.96 -2.00
CA GLU A 275 2.36 25.91 -1.25
C GLU A 275 2.72 25.94 0.25
N ARG A 276 3.10 24.80 0.83
CA ARG A 276 3.47 24.68 2.26
C ARG A 276 4.90 25.12 2.55
N TRP A 277 5.81 24.93 1.60
CA TRP A 277 7.19 25.37 1.64
C TRP A 277 7.50 26.17 0.38
N PRO A 278 7.07 27.45 0.32
CA PRO A 278 7.59 28.35 -0.69
C PRO A 278 9.10 28.39 -0.46
N GLY A 279 9.88 27.85 -1.40
CA GLY A 279 11.34 27.82 -1.30
C GLY A 279 11.91 29.23 -1.08
N PRO A 280 13.23 29.35 -0.86
CA PRO A 280 13.85 30.67 -0.85
C PRO A 280 13.47 31.42 -2.13
N PRO A 281 13.22 32.75 -2.07
CA PRO A 281 12.93 33.53 -3.27
C PRO A 281 14.04 33.32 -4.30
N PRO A 282 13.73 33.36 -5.62
CA PRO A 282 14.75 33.21 -6.65
C PRO A 282 15.86 34.23 -6.42
N ALA A 283 17.11 33.79 -6.59
CA ALA A 283 18.27 34.67 -6.52
C ALA A 283 18.12 35.78 -7.59
N PRO A 284 18.53 37.03 -7.26
CA PRO A 284 18.42 38.16 -8.17
C PRO A 284 19.25 38.00 -9.44
#